data_AF-A0A0W8DUK2-F1
#
_entry.id   AF-A0A0W8DUK2-F1
#
_cell.length_a   1.000
_cell.length_b   1.000
_cell.length_c   1.000
_cell.angle_alpha   90.00
_cell.angle_beta   90.00
_cell.angle_gamma   90.00
#
_symmetry.space_group_name_H-M   'P 1'
#
loop_
_entity.id
_entity.type
_entity.pdbx_description
1 polymer ?
#
loop_
_entity_poly.entity_id
_entity_poly.type
_entity_poly.pdbx_seq_one_letter_code
_entity_poly.pdbx_strand_id
1 'polypeptide(L)'
;MIQRAFKNSTMSWKRKGDGAVIVDFKSTDTKDVTVNIMSGGDKIDEVDVKAGGSAQWLSNVTRLAGRTLYMDRWRPGFLGLPGTGGGSLLLWVPHASEGGHLELQVKLNVS
;
A
#
# COMPACT_ATOMS: atom_id res chain seq x y z
N MET A 1 -1.72 -13.34 -6.28
CA MET A 1 -0.56 -13.09 -7.17
C MET A 1 -0.28 -11.60 -7.14
N ILE A 2 0.95 -11.17 -6.85
CA ILE A 2 1.30 -9.74 -6.87
C ILE A 2 1.22 -9.25 -8.32
N GLN A 3 0.46 -8.18 -8.55
CA GLN A 3 0.25 -7.64 -9.90
C GLN A 3 1.42 -6.75 -10.35
N ARG A 4 1.50 -6.46 -11.66
CA ARG A 4 2.69 -5.84 -12.28
C ARG A 4 3.11 -4.53 -11.62
N ALA A 5 2.15 -3.65 -11.31
CA ALA A 5 2.45 -2.38 -10.64
C ALA A 5 3.15 -2.56 -9.29
N PHE A 6 2.93 -3.67 -8.60
CA PHE A 6 3.45 -3.94 -7.27
C PHE A 6 4.55 -5.01 -7.23
N LYS A 7 5.00 -5.49 -8.39
CA LYS A 7 6.03 -6.52 -8.49
C LYS A 7 7.29 -6.11 -7.72
N ASN A 8 7.87 -7.06 -6.99
CA ASN A 8 9.02 -6.89 -6.09
C ASN A 8 8.75 -6.07 -4.81
N SER A 9 7.49 -5.88 -4.43
CA SER A 9 7.16 -5.40 -3.08
C SER A 9 7.46 -6.49 -2.04
N THR A 10 7.90 -6.09 -0.85
CA THR A 10 8.20 -7.00 0.25
C THR A 10 7.45 -6.61 1.52
N MET A 11 7.36 -7.56 2.45
CA MET A 11 6.67 -7.41 3.73
C MET A 11 7.52 -8.02 4.84
N SER A 12 7.57 -7.36 5.99
CA SER A 12 8.07 -7.92 7.24
C SER A 12 7.01 -7.83 8.33
N TRP A 13 6.88 -8.88 9.15
CA TRP A 13 5.96 -8.92 10.27
C TRP A 13 6.66 -9.48 11.51
N LYS A 14 6.48 -8.81 12.64
CA LYS A 14 6.88 -9.31 13.96
C LYS A 14 5.64 -9.45 14.83
N ARG A 15 5.53 -10.57 15.55
CA ARG A 15 4.41 -10.83 16.49
C ARG A 15 4.46 -9.93 17.72
N LYS A 16 5.66 -9.70 18.26
CA LYS A 16 5.90 -8.75 19.36
C LYS A 16 6.45 -7.46 18.77
N GLY A 17 5.84 -6.33 19.09
CA GLY A 17 6.22 -5.05 18.51
C GLY A 17 5.49 -3.86 19.12
N ASP A 18 5.71 -2.70 18.50
CA ASP A 18 5.21 -1.39 18.91
C ASP A 18 3.80 -1.08 18.38
N GLY A 19 3.20 -1.99 17.62
CA GLY A 19 1.90 -1.80 16.98
C GLY A 19 1.96 -0.98 15.71
N ALA A 20 3.13 -0.65 15.17
CA ALA A 20 3.22 0.14 13.94
C ALA A 20 2.81 -0.67 12.71
N VAL A 21 2.13 0.01 11.78
CA VAL A 21 1.96 -0.43 10.39
C VAL A 21 2.56 0.65 9.51
N ILE A 22 3.69 0.33 8.88
CA ILE A 22 4.47 1.25 8.07
C ILE A 22 4.43 0.78 6.62
N VAL A 23 4.09 1.68 5.71
CA VAL A 23 4.09 1.40 4.28
C VAL A 23 4.99 2.43 3.59
N ASP A 24 6.14 1.97 3.13
CA ASP A 24 7.11 2.76 2.38
C ASP A 24 6.92 2.53 0.90
N PHE A 25 6.52 3.58 0.19
CA PHE A 25 6.38 3.56 -1.26
C PHE A 25 7.68 3.98 -1.93
N LYS A 26 8.05 3.25 -2.98
CA LYS A 26 9.13 3.62 -3.90
C LYS A 26 8.66 3.45 -5.34
N SER A 27 8.49 4.58 -6.01
CA SER A 27 8.05 4.62 -7.39
C SER A 27 9.21 4.44 -8.35
N THR A 28 9.02 3.56 -9.33
CA THR A 28 9.79 3.54 -10.58
C THR A 28 8.92 3.99 -11.75
N ASP A 29 7.70 4.47 -11.48
CA ASP A 29 6.82 5.06 -12.48
C ASP A 29 7.43 6.37 -13.02
N THR A 30 7.19 6.62 -14.30
CA THR A 30 7.65 7.83 -14.99
C THR A 30 6.68 8.99 -14.82
N LYS A 31 5.54 8.76 -14.16
CA LYS A 31 4.52 9.76 -13.85
C LYS A 31 4.18 9.73 -12.37
N ASP A 32 3.65 10.86 -11.90
CA ASP A 32 3.00 10.93 -10.60
C ASP A 32 1.81 9.95 -10.58
N VAL A 33 1.67 9.28 -9.45
CA VAL A 33 0.60 8.31 -9.21
C VAL A 33 0.02 8.54 -7.84
N THR A 34 -1.23 8.13 -7.70
CA THR A 34 -1.95 8.15 -6.44
C THR A 34 -2.21 6.71 -6.03
N VAL A 35 -2.00 6.39 -4.76
CA VAL A 35 -2.29 5.08 -4.18
C VAL A 35 -3.44 5.24 -3.21
N ASN A 36 -4.57 4.61 -3.50
CA ASN A 36 -5.64 4.49 -2.53
C ASN A 36 -5.27 3.42 -1.50
N ILE A 37 -5.53 3.71 -0.23
CA ILE A 37 -5.39 2.76 0.86
C ILE A 37 -6.79 2.33 1.28
N MET A 38 -7.08 1.04 1.12
CA MET A 38 -8.40 0.47 1.38
C MET A 38 -8.32 -0.55 2.52
N SER A 39 -9.36 -0.61 3.36
CA SER A 39 -9.51 -1.67 4.34
C SER A 39 -10.96 -2.08 4.51
N GLY A 40 -11.22 -3.39 4.53
CA GLY A 40 -12.59 -3.91 4.67
C GLY A 40 -13.55 -3.56 3.52
N GLY A 41 -13.03 -3.06 2.39
CA GLY A 41 -13.83 -2.61 1.24
C GLY A 41 -13.93 -1.09 1.11
N ASP A 42 -13.59 -0.34 2.15
CA ASP A 42 -13.69 1.12 2.16
C ASP A 42 -12.34 1.79 1.94
N LYS A 43 -12.34 2.96 1.29
CA LYS A 43 -11.16 3.83 1.22
C LYS A 43 -10.94 4.48 2.57
N ILE A 44 -9.77 4.20 3.15
CA ILE A 44 -9.39 4.74 4.46
C ILE A 44 -8.35 5.85 4.37
N ASP A 45 -7.61 5.93 3.26
CA ASP A 45 -6.65 6.99 2.97
C ASP A 45 -6.25 7.03 1.48
N GLU A 46 -5.45 8.03 1.12
CA GLU A 46 -4.89 8.22 -0.21
C GLU A 46 -3.48 8.83 -0.11
N VAL A 47 -2.54 8.35 -0.93
CA VAL A 47 -1.14 8.77 -0.89
C VAL A 47 -0.67 9.14 -2.29
N ASP A 48 -0.26 10.38 -2.46
CA ASP A 48 0.39 10.84 -3.70
C ASP A 48 1.88 10.48 -3.69
N VAL A 49 2.33 9.86 -4.77
CA VAL A 49 3.73 9.47 -4.97
C VAL A 49 4.24 10.05 -6.29
N LYS A 50 5.27 10.89 -6.18
CA LYS A 50 5.89 11.52 -7.35
C LYS A 50 6.59 10.50 -8.24
N ALA A 51 6.68 10.81 -9.54
CA ALA A 51 7.49 10.04 -10.49
C ALA A 51 8.91 9.81 -9.95
N GLY A 52 9.36 8.55 -9.93
CA GLY A 52 10.66 8.15 -9.36
C GLY A 52 10.85 8.42 -7.85
N GLY A 53 9.82 8.90 -7.16
CA GLY A 53 9.89 9.36 -5.77
C GLY A 53 9.54 8.29 -4.74
N SER A 54 9.45 8.75 -3.49
CA SER A 54 9.03 7.95 -2.34
C SER A 54 8.00 8.70 -1.50
N ALA A 55 7.17 7.95 -0.81
CA ALA A 55 6.20 8.45 0.16
C ALA A 55 6.06 7.42 1.28
N GLN A 56 5.58 7.84 2.44
CA GLN A 56 5.33 6.95 3.57
C GLN A 56 3.89 7.12 4.03
N TRP A 57 3.26 5.99 4.35
CA TRP A 57 1.98 5.95 5.03
C TRP A 57 2.09 5.18 6.33
N LEU A 58 1.51 5.76 7.38
CA LEU A 58 1.59 5.25 8.74
C LEU A 58 0.19 4.93 9.26
N SER A 59 0.08 3.80 9.93
CA SER A 59 -1.11 3.38 10.66
C SER A 59 -0.69 2.51 11.85
N ASN A 60 -1.62 1.76 12.42
CA ASN A 60 -1.34 0.87 13.53
C ASN A 60 -2.13 -0.44 13.48
N VAL A 61 -1.60 -1.44 14.17
CA VAL A 61 -2.16 -2.79 14.29
C VAL A 61 -3.53 -2.73 14.97
N THR A 62 -3.76 -1.85 15.93
CA THR A 62 -5.07 -1.70 16.59
C THR A 62 -6.19 -1.38 15.60
N ARG A 63 -5.91 -0.55 14.59
CA ARG A 63 -6.87 -0.17 13.55
C ARG A 63 -7.05 -1.26 12.49
N LEU A 64 -5.98 -1.98 12.15
CA LEU A 64 -5.94 -2.81 10.94
C LEU A 64 -5.93 -4.33 11.20
N ALA A 65 -5.61 -4.78 12.42
CA ALA A 65 -5.53 -6.21 12.74
C ALA A 65 -6.82 -6.95 12.40
N GLY A 66 -6.68 -8.11 11.77
CA GLY A 66 -7.81 -8.93 11.35
C GLY A 66 -8.53 -8.42 10.10
N ARG A 67 -8.14 -7.26 9.55
CA ARG A 67 -8.73 -6.69 8.34
C ARG A 67 -7.82 -6.93 7.14
N THR A 68 -8.44 -7.00 5.98
CA THR A 68 -7.73 -6.90 4.70
C THR A 68 -7.25 -5.46 4.52
N LEU A 69 -5.99 -5.30 4.13
CA LEU A 69 -5.41 -4.06 3.62
C LEU A 69 -5.19 -4.25 2.12
N TYR A 70 -5.73 -3.33 1.33
CA TYR A 70 -5.67 -3.36 -0.12
C TYR A 70 -5.20 -1.99 -0.62
N MET A 71 -4.37 -2.00 -1.65
CA MET A 71 -3.85 -0.80 -2.27
C MET A 71 -4.01 -0.88 -3.79
N ASP A 72 -4.57 0.16 -4.38
CA ASP A 72 -4.67 0.35 -5.82
C ASP A 72 -3.93 1.61 -6.24
N ARG A 73 -3.07 1.45 -7.24
CA ARG A 73 -2.29 2.53 -7.82
C ARG A 73 -2.97 3.03 -9.08
N TRP A 74 -3.35 4.30 -9.12
CA TRP A 74 -4.01 4.92 -10.25
C TRP A 74 -3.37 6.26 -10.65
N ARG A 75 -3.67 6.70 -11.86
CA ARG A 75 -3.39 8.06 -12.35
C ARG A 75 -4.51 8.51 -13.28
N PRO A 76 -4.87 9.80 -13.30
CA PRO A 76 -5.91 10.28 -14.22
C PRO A 76 -5.48 10.09 -15.67
N GLY A 77 -6.38 9.52 -16.48
CA GLY A 77 -6.23 9.49 -17.94
C GLY A 77 -6.61 10.83 -18.59
N PHE A 78 -6.67 10.86 -19.93
CA PHE A 78 -7.08 12.06 -20.69
C PHE A 78 -8.44 12.62 -20.27
N LEU A 79 -9.35 11.78 -19.78
CA LEU A 79 -10.68 12.16 -19.28
C LEU A 79 -10.73 12.40 -17.76
N GLY A 80 -9.59 12.39 -17.07
CA GLY A 80 -9.53 12.55 -15.60
C GLY A 80 -10.08 11.36 -14.80
N LEU A 81 -10.51 10.29 -15.46
CA LEU A 81 -11.07 9.11 -14.80
C LEU A 81 -9.97 8.26 -14.15
N PRO A 82 -10.18 7.74 -12.93
CA PRO A 82 -9.25 6.83 -12.27
C PRO A 82 -9.09 5.53 -13.07
N GLY A 83 -7.85 5.22 -13.47
CA GLY A 83 -7.50 3.97 -14.14
C GLY A 83 -6.51 3.14 -13.32
N THR A 84 -6.88 1.89 -12.98
CA THR A 84 -6.09 0.97 -12.14
C THR A 84 -5.33 -0.10 -12.94
N GLY A 85 -4.99 0.18 -14.22
CA GLY A 85 -4.48 -0.79 -15.20
C GLY A 85 -3.22 -1.58 -14.82
N GLY A 86 -2.55 -1.25 -13.71
CA GLY A 86 -1.39 -1.96 -13.18
C GLY A 86 -1.70 -3.03 -12.12
N GLY A 87 -2.94 -3.08 -11.65
CA GLY A 87 -3.40 -3.97 -10.58
C GLY A 87 -3.29 -3.37 -9.18
N SER A 88 -3.25 -4.25 -8.18
CA SER A 88 -3.45 -3.99 -6.77
C SER A 88 -2.55 -4.88 -5.92
N LEU A 89 -2.26 -4.41 -4.71
CA LEU A 89 -1.59 -5.16 -3.66
C LEU A 89 -2.60 -5.44 -2.55
N LEU A 90 -2.78 -6.71 -2.19
CA LEU A 90 -3.69 -7.15 -1.14
C LEU A 90 -2.92 -7.96 -0.11
N LEU A 91 -3.13 -7.66 1.16
CA LEU A 91 -2.66 -8.46 2.28
C LEU A 91 -3.70 -8.50 3.40
N TRP A 92 -3.63 -9.53 4.23
CA TRP A 92 -4.37 -9.57 5.48
C TRP A 92 -3.43 -9.19 6.64
N VAL A 93 -3.84 -8.22 7.46
CA VAL A 93 -2.99 -7.72 8.56
C VAL A 93 -3.13 -8.65 9.77
N PRO A 94 -2.05 -9.32 10.21
CA PRO A 94 -2.15 -10.29 11.29
C PRO A 94 -2.53 -9.66 12.62
N HIS A 95 -3.32 -10.40 13.39
CA HIS A 95 -3.60 -10.05 14.78
C HIS A 95 -2.41 -10.45 15.67
N ALA A 96 -1.98 -9.56 16.55
CA ALA A 96 -0.95 -9.83 17.56
C ALA A 96 -1.38 -9.28 18.92
N SER A 97 -1.50 -10.16 19.92
CA SER A 97 -1.74 -9.78 21.31
C SER A 97 -0.54 -9.07 21.95
N GLU A 98 0.66 -9.22 21.38
CA GLU A 98 1.91 -8.59 21.84
C GLU A 98 2.27 -7.32 21.04
N GLY A 99 1.25 -6.62 20.52
CA GLY A 99 1.39 -5.37 19.79
C GLY A 99 1.61 -5.54 18.29
N GLY A 100 2.52 -6.42 17.89
CA GLY A 100 2.86 -6.64 16.48
C GLY A 100 3.65 -5.49 15.84
N HIS A 101 4.21 -5.70 14.66
CA HIS A 101 4.85 -4.66 13.85
C HIS A 101 4.88 -5.10 12.39
N LEU A 102 4.26 -4.31 11.52
CA LEU A 102 4.17 -4.57 10.09
C LEU A 102 4.91 -3.48 9.30
N GLU A 103 5.81 -3.91 8.42
CA GLU A 103 6.49 -3.01 7.49
C GLU A 103 6.34 -3.52 6.06
N LEU A 104 5.88 -2.66 5.16
CA LEU A 104 5.74 -2.95 3.73
C LEU A 104 6.67 -2.05 2.93
N GLN A 105 7.52 -2.67 2.11
CA GLN A 105 8.32 -1.97 1.11
C GLN A 105 7.62 -2.12 -0.25
N VAL A 106 6.81 -1.12 -0.60
CA VAL A 106 5.90 -1.16 -1.75
C VAL A 106 6.55 -0.53 -2.98
N LYS A 107 6.69 -1.32 -4.04
CA LYS A 107 7.14 -0.83 -5.36
C LYS A 107 5.95 -0.37 -6.17
N LEU A 108 6.08 0.80 -6.81
CA LEU A 108 5.12 1.30 -7.80
C LEU A 108 5.82 1.33 -9.16
N ASN A 109 5.62 0.28 -9.96
CA ASN A 109 6.25 0.13 -11.26
C ASN A 109 5.38 0.73 -12.38
N VAL A 110 6.04 1.07 -13.50
CA VAL A 110 5.36 1.41 -14.75
C VAL A 110 4.44 0.26 -15.17
N SER A 111 3.19 0.60 -15.51
CA SER A 111 2.20 -0.31 -16.08
C SER A 111 1.60 0.22 -17.36
#